data_AF-A0A511XAU8-F1
#
_entry.id   AF-A0A511XAU8-F1
#
_cell.length_a   1.000
_cell.length_b   1.000
_cell.length_c   1.000
_cell.angle_alpha   90.00
_cell.angle_beta   90.00
_cell.angle_gamma   90.00
#
_symmetry.space_group_name_H-M   'P 1'
#
loop_
_entity.id
_entity.type
_entity.pdbx_description
1 polymer ?
#
loop_
_entity_poly.entity_id
_entity_poly.type
_entity_poly.pdbx_seq_one_letter_code
_entity_poly.pdbx_strand_id
1 'polypeptide(L)'
;MLALKRMIGGAADDTTAPSSDQWLGGASGDTCILRMSHAFKYSGAHIPQPAQHMVTVRGADRLRYGFRAREFDARVRSSDGPPDIEVKGKSVSREKFRGKVGFISFDITFGLTPDGRTRATGHIDPWDGVTFFDEINGISRPDRNFFNVADGMALRLAPGKANMPRF
;
A
#
# COMPACT_ATOMS: atom_id res chain seq x y z
N MET A 1 10.47 -5.82 5.14
CA MET A 1 9.64 -6.63 4.20
C MET A 1 9.53 -8.08 4.65
N LEU A 2 10.64 -8.77 4.88
CA LEU A 2 10.69 -10.19 5.33
C LEU A 2 9.81 -10.50 6.55
N ALA A 3 9.80 -9.61 7.56
CA ALA A 3 9.06 -9.82 8.81
C ALA A 3 7.53 -9.82 8.62
N LEU A 4 7.00 -8.98 7.72
CA LEU A 4 5.54 -8.90 7.50
C LEU A 4 5.00 -10.16 6.82
N LYS A 5 5.65 -10.62 5.74
CA LYS A 5 5.18 -11.80 5.00
C LYS A 5 5.13 -13.02 5.91
N ARG A 6 6.18 -13.22 6.73
CA ARG A 6 6.23 -14.28 7.76
C ARG A 6 5.18 -14.09 8.86
N MET A 7 4.92 -12.86 9.28
CA MET A 7 3.89 -12.55 10.27
C MET A 7 2.48 -12.89 9.76
N ILE A 8 2.16 -12.55 8.50
CA ILE A 8 0.87 -12.90 7.87
C ILE A 8 0.79 -14.42 7.61
N GLY A 9 1.90 -15.01 7.16
CA GLY A 9 2.01 -16.43 6.87
C GLY A 9 1.11 -16.91 5.73
N GLY A 10 0.92 -18.23 5.64
CA GLY A 10 0.09 -18.85 4.62
C GLY A 10 0.60 -18.57 3.20
N ALA A 11 -0.31 -18.36 2.25
CA ALA A 11 0.06 -18.07 0.86
C ALA A 11 0.65 -16.67 0.66
N ALA A 12 0.63 -15.81 1.70
CA ALA A 12 1.27 -14.50 1.67
C ALA A 12 2.78 -14.58 1.97
N ASP A 13 3.25 -15.68 2.57
CA ASP A 13 4.67 -15.94 2.80
C ASP A 13 5.26 -16.83 1.71
N ASP A 14 5.76 -16.20 0.66
CA ASP A 14 6.56 -16.85 -0.38
C ASP A 14 8.06 -16.73 -0.13
N THR A 15 8.50 -16.28 1.06
CA THR A 15 9.92 -15.91 1.28
C THR A 15 10.87 -17.11 1.32
N THR A 16 10.35 -18.30 1.60
CA THR A 16 11.13 -19.55 1.63
C THR A 16 10.83 -20.47 0.45
N ALA A 17 9.94 -20.07 -0.46
CA ALA A 17 9.62 -20.85 -1.64
C ALA A 17 10.80 -20.86 -2.63
N PRO A 18 10.95 -21.90 -3.48
CA PRO A 18 11.87 -21.86 -4.61
C PRO A 18 11.66 -20.59 -5.44
N SER A 19 12.71 -20.01 -6.01
CA SER A 19 12.62 -18.72 -6.73
C SER A 19 11.60 -18.71 -7.87
N SER A 20 11.33 -19.87 -8.50
CA SER A 20 10.26 -20.03 -9.51
C SER A 20 8.86 -19.78 -8.94
N ASP A 21 8.70 -20.00 -7.64
CA ASP A 21 7.43 -20.00 -6.92
C ASP A 21 7.29 -18.77 -6.00
N GLN A 22 8.30 -17.88 -5.99
CA GLN A 22 8.27 -16.58 -5.31
C GLN A 22 7.43 -15.56 -6.08
N TRP A 23 6.16 -15.90 -6.27
CA TRP A 23 5.25 -15.18 -7.14
C TRP A 23 4.83 -13.80 -6.58
N LEU A 24 5.02 -13.56 -5.28
CA LEU A 24 4.92 -12.23 -4.64
C LEU A 24 6.29 -11.55 -4.51
N GLY A 25 7.33 -12.03 -5.21
CA GLY A 25 8.68 -11.46 -5.19
C GLY A 25 9.53 -11.86 -3.98
N GLY A 26 9.11 -12.86 -3.20
CA GLY A 26 9.88 -13.39 -2.08
C GLY A 26 10.23 -12.31 -1.06
N ALA A 27 11.48 -12.31 -0.58
CA ALA A 27 11.97 -11.33 0.40
C ALA A 27 11.95 -9.87 -0.11
N SER A 28 12.02 -9.69 -1.43
CA SER A 28 12.15 -8.39 -2.11
C SER A 28 10.83 -7.86 -2.69
N GLY A 29 9.74 -8.58 -2.46
CA GLY A 29 8.42 -8.25 -2.98
C GLY A 29 7.83 -6.98 -2.37
N ASP A 30 7.07 -6.25 -3.18
CA ASP A 30 6.32 -5.09 -2.72
C ASP A 30 5.26 -5.53 -1.70
N THR A 31 5.29 -4.90 -0.53
CA THR A 31 4.46 -5.28 0.62
C THR A 31 3.49 -4.18 1.06
N CYS A 32 3.45 -3.03 0.36
CA CYS A 32 2.61 -1.89 0.74
C CYS A 32 1.14 -2.29 0.94
N ILE A 33 0.55 -3.02 0.00
CA ILE A 33 -0.85 -3.43 0.09
C ILE A 33 -1.08 -4.59 1.06
N LEU A 34 -0.07 -5.44 1.31
CA LEU A 34 -0.13 -6.42 2.39
C LEU A 34 -0.18 -5.72 3.76
N ARG A 35 0.61 -4.65 3.96
CA ARG A 35 0.58 -3.82 5.18
C ARG A 35 -0.78 -3.15 5.32
N MET A 36 -1.29 -2.52 4.26
CA MET A 36 -2.60 -1.86 4.29
C MET A 36 -3.74 -2.86 4.53
N SER A 37 -3.71 -4.02 3.88
CA SER A 37 -4.68 -5.10 4.11
C SER A 37 -4.63 -5.61 5.55
N HIS A 38 -3.45 -5.72 6.14
CA HIS A 38 -3.31 -6.07 7.54
C HIS A 38 -3.87 -4.95 8.46
N ALA A 39 -3.47 -3.70 8.21
CA ALA A 39 -3.92 -2.53 8.97
C ALA A 39 -5.44 -2.43 9.05
N PHE A 40 -6.12 -2.53 7.91
CA PHE A 40 -7.58 -2.43 7.87
C PHE A 40 -8.24 -3.60 8.60
N LYS A 41 -7.77 -4.84 8.41
CA LYS A 41 -8.37 -6.01 9.09
C LYS A 41 -8.38 -5.88 10.60
N TYR A 42 -7.29 -5.37 11.16
CA TYR A 42 -7.08 -5.33 12.60
C TYR A 42 -7.44 -3.97 13.23
N SER A 43 -7.79 -2.95 12.44
CA SER A 43 -8.27 -1.66 12.96
C SER A 43 -9.78 -1.62 13.22
N GLY A 44 -10.51 -2.68 12.87
CA GLY A 44 -11.99 -2.67 12.90
C GLY A 44 -12.62 -1.84 11.78
N ALA A 45 -11.81 -1.16 10.95
CA ALA A 45 -12.26 -0.65 9.66
C ALA A 45 -12.56 -1.87 8.79
N HIS A 46 -13.83 -2.10 8.47
CA HIS A 46 -14.21 -3.22 7.62
C HIS A 46 -13.33 -3.20 6.37
N ILE A 47 -12.43 -4.18 6.18
CA ILE A 47 -12.12 -4.58 4.81
C ILE A 47 -13.42 -5.18 4.34
N PRO A 48 -14.11 -4.55 3.40
CA PRO A 48 -15.28 -5.17 2.84
C PRO A 48 -14.85 -6.55 2.32
N GLN A 49 -15.54 -7.59 2.81
CA GLN A 49 -15.31 -8.99 2.44
C GLN A 49 -14.96 -9.05 0.96
N PRO A 50 -13.90 -9.76 0.54
CA PRO A 50 -13.26 -9.67 -0.77
C PRO A 50 -14.27 -9.37 -1.86
N ALA A 51 -14.55 -8.08 -2.02
CA ALA A 51 -15.65 -7.67 -2.86
C ALA A 51 -15.07 -7.81 -4.25
N GLN A 52 -15.96 -8.09 -5.20
CA GLN A 52 -15.66 -8.16 -6.61
C GLN A 52 -14.52 -7.17 -6.97
N HIS A 53 -13.53 -7.63 -7.74
CA HIS A 53 -12.44 -6.83 -8.34
C HIS A 53 -11.09 -6.68 -7.59
N MET A 54 -10.82 -7.40 -6.48
CA MET A 54 -9.45 -7.47 -5.92
C MET A 54 -8.93 -8.90 -5.81
N VAL A 55 -7.74 -9.15 -6.37
CA VAL A 55 -7.02 -10.42 -6.21
C VAL A 55 -6.42 -10.48 -4.81
N THR A 56 -6.59 -11.62 -4.15
CA THR A 56 -6.21 -11.79 -2.75
C THR A 56 -5.46 -13.09 -2.51
N VAL A 57 -4.66 -13.11 -1.45
CA VAL A 57 -4.05 -14.31 -0.87
C VAL A 57 -4.65 -14.63 0.48
N ARG A 58 -4.55 -15.88 0.93
CA ARG A 58 -4.93 -16.27 2.28
C ARG A 58 -3.72 -16.27 3.21
N GLY A 59 -3.82 -15.54 4.32
CA GLY A 59 -2.86 -15.61 5.42
C GLY A 59 -3.03 -16.89 6.25
N ALA A 60 -2.11 -17.14 7.19
CA ALA A 60 -2.21 -18.24 8.15
C ALA A 60 -3.44 -18.11 9.07
N ASP A 61 -3.89 -16.88 9.31
CA ASP A 61 -5.12 -16.53 10.01
C ASP A 61 -6.42 -16.83 9.21
N ARG A 62 -6.28 -17.36 7.98
CA ARG A 62 -7.35 -17.64 7.01
C ARG A 62 -8.06 -16.40 6.47
N LEU A 63 -7.59 -15.19 6.78
CA LEU A 63 -8.10 -13.95 6.22
C LEU A 63 -7.51 -13.67 4.84
N ARG A 64 -8.21 -12.86 4.03
CA ARG A 64 -7.80 -12.53 2.65
C ARG A 64 -7.08 -11.19 2.54
N TYR A 65 -5.90 -11.16 1.97
CA TYR A 65 -5.05 -9.96 1.84
C TYR A 65 -4.91 -9.57 0.38
N GLY A 66 -5.19 -8.31 0.05
CA GLY A 66 -4.87 -7.76 -1.26
C GLY A 66 -3.37 -7.52 -1.39
N PHE A 67 -2.87 -7.51 -2.62
CA PHE A 67 -1.45 -7.28 -2.89
C PHE A 67 -1.18 -6.38 -4.11
N ARG A 68 -2.23 -5.80 -4.71
CA ARG A 68 -2.14 -4.91 -5.88
C ARG A 68 -2.69 -3.52 -5.56
N ALA A 69 -1.88 -2.49 -5.74
CA ALA A 69 -2.22 -1.14 -5.28
C ALA A 69 -3.40 -0.51 -6.04
N ARG A 70 -3.42 -0.62 -7.37
CA ARG A 70 -4.55 -0.15 -8.18
C ARG A 70 -5.88 -0.81 -7.83
N GLU A 71 -5.87 -2.13 -7.59
CA GLU A 71 -7.08 -2.85 -7.19
C GLU A 71 -7.54 -2.43 -5.79
N PHE A 72 -6.60 -2.20 -4.87
CA PHE A 72 -6.92 -1.67 -3.54
C PHE A 72 -7.52 -0.27 -3.60
N ASP A 73 -6.93 0.65 -4.37
CA ASP A 73 -7.46 2.02 -4.54
C ASP A 73 -8.86 2.01 -5.19
N ALA A 74 -9.04 1.25 -6.27
CA ALA A 74 -10.35 1.07 -6.92
C ALA A 74 -11.38 0.48 -5.95
N ARG A 75 -10.95 -0.50 -5.14
CA ARG A 75 -11.82 -1.10 -4.13
C ARG A 75 -12.24 -0.08 -3.09
N VAL A 76 -11.30 0.65 -2.48
CA VAL A 76 -11.61 1.69 -1.49
C VAL A 76 -12.54 2.74 -2.07
N ARG A 77 -12.30 3.18 -3.32
CA ARG A 77 -13.18 4.15 -4.00
C ARG A 77 -14.62 3.63 -4.14
N SER A 78 -14.77 2.34 -4.43
CA SER A 78 -16.08 1.72 -4.60
C SER A 78 -16.87 1.57 -3.29
N SER A 79 -16.25 1.35 -2.12
CA SER A 79 -17.00 1.27 -0.85
C SER A 79 -17.10 2.59 -0.12
N ASP A 80 -16.04 3.38 -0.11
CA ASP A 80 -15.90 4.51 0.81
C ASP A 80 -16.04 5.85 0.08
N GLY A 81 -16.34 5.83 -1.23
CA GLY A 81 -16.50 7.02 -2.07
C GLY A 81 -15.17 7.58 -2.60
N PRO A 82 -15.14 8.80 -3.15
CA PRO A 82 -13.88 9.43 -3.59
C PRO A 82 -12.95 9.76 -2.40
N PRO A 83 -11.64 9.98 -2.64
CA PRO A 83 -10.73 10.53 -1.64
C PRO A 83 -11.09 11.97 -1.27
N ASP A 84 -10.72 12.41 -0.06
CA ASP A 84 -10.96 13.77 0.42
C ASP A 84 -10.11 14.82 -0.30
N ILE A 85 -8.91 14.42 -0.74
CA ILE A 85 -8.00 15.26 -1.53
C ILE A 85 -7.48 14.42 -2.69
N GLU A 86 -7.58 14.97 -3.90
CA GLU A 86 -7.04 14.36 -5.11
C GLU A 86 -6.33 15.42 -5.94
N VAL A 87 -5.11 15.11 -6.38
CA VAL A 87 -4.30 15.98 -7.23
C VAL A 87 -3.73 15.15 -8.36
N LYS A 88 -3.91 15.63 -9.59
CA LYS A 88 -3.33 15.04 -10.79
C LYS A 88 -2.10 15.85 -11.24
N GLY A 89 -1.15 15.17 -11.86
CA GLY A 89 0.08 15.76 -12.38
C GLY A 89 1.30 15.51 -11.50
N LYS A 90 2.47 15.79 -12.07
CA LYS A 90 3.77 15.64 -11.42
C LYS A 90 4.09 16.81 -10.49
N SER A 91 5.08 16.62 -9.62
CA SER A 91 5.57 17.67 -8.70
C SER A 91 4.48 18.27 -7.83
N VAL A 92 3.65 17.42 -7.22
CA VAL A 92 2.56 17.86 -6.34
C VAL A 92 3.15 18.43 -5.07
N SER A 93 2.73 19.66 -4.71
CA SER A 93 3.15 20.26 -3.44
C SER A 93 2.63 19.47 -2.24
N ARG A 94 3.55 19.13 -1.34
CA ARG A 94 3.28 18.47 -0.06
C ARG A 94 2.37 19.27 0.87
N GLU A 95 2.35 20.59 0.73
CA GLU A 95 1.54 21.48 1.57
C GLU A 95 0.05 21.15 1.52
N LYS A 96 -0.44 20.59 0.40
CA LYS A 96 -1.85 20.17 0.27
C LYS A 96 -2.26 19.09 1.28
N PHE A 97 -1.29 18.32 1.78
CA PHE A 97 -1.51 17.18 2.67
C PHE A 97 -1.06 17.47 4.11
N ARG A 98 -0.37 18.59 4.36
CA ARG A 98 0.21 18.92 5.67
C ARG A 98 -0.86 19.01 6.75
N GLY A 99 -0.60 18.40 7.91
CA GLY A 99 -1.47 18.41 9.09
C GLY A 99 -2.72 17.53 8.97
N LYS A 100 -2.86 16.76 7.89
CA LYS A 100 -3.97 15.83 7.68
C LYS A 100 -3.52 14.41 7.96
N VAL A 101 -4.34 13.59 8.60
CA VAL A 101 -3.97 12.20 8.94
C VAL A 101 -4.89 11.25 8.21
N GLY A 102 -4.33 10.15 7.69
CA GLY A 102 -5.09 9.14 6.96
C GLY A 102 -4.18 8.22 6.16
N PHE A 103 -4.59 7.83 4.95
CA PHE A 103 -3.71 7.11 4.03
C PHE A 103 -3.60 7.83 2.70
N ILE A 104 -2.39 7.85 2.16
CA ILE A 104 -2.03 8.51 0.92
C ILE A 104 -1.76 7.45 -0.15
N SER A 105 -2.39 7.61 -1.31
CA SER A 105 -2.16 6.85 -2.53
C SER A 105 -1.32 7.69 -3.49
N PHE A 106 -0.31 7.08 -4.09
CA PHE A 106 0.51 7.66 -5.15
C PHE A 106 0.32 6.85 -6.43
N ASP A 107 0.00 7.52 -7.54
CA ASP A 107 0.03 6.89 -8.86
C ASP A 107 1.47 6.90 -9.37
N ILE A 108 2.20 5.82 -9.12
CA ILE A 108 3.60 5.64 -9.49
C ILE A 108 3.73 4.32 -10.25
N THR A 109 4.41 4.33 -11.39
CA THR A 109 4.86 3.08 -12.02
C THR A 109 6.31 2.83 -11.62
N PHE A 110 6.53 1.89 -10.71
CA PHE A 110 7.88 1.41 -10.46
C PHE A 110 8.28 0.54 -11.67
N GLY A 111 9.46 0.78 -12.24
CA GLY A 111 9.91 0.12 -13.48
C GLY A 111 10.04 -1.40 -13.38
N LEU A 112 10.81 -2.04 -14.26
CA LEU A 112 10.92 -3.50 -14.23
C LEU A 112 11.85 -3.99 -13.09
N THR A 113 11.58 -5.18 -12.59
CA THR A 113 12.56 -5.98 -11.83
C THR A 113 13.62 -6.54 -12.79
N PRO A 114 14.81 -6.97 -12.30
CA PRO A 114 15.87 -7.50 -13.16
C PRO A 114 15.46 -8.70 -14.03
N ASP A 115 14.46 -9.47 -13.61
CA ASP A 115 13.86 -10.60 -14.33
C ASP A 115 12.70 -10.18 -15.28
N GLY A 116 12.53 -8.87 -15.54
CA GLY A 116 11.60 -8.35 -16.53
C GLY A 116 10.14 -8.21 -16.07
N ARG A 117 9.82 -8.49 -14.81
CA ARG A 117 8.47 -8.31 -14.26
C ARG A 117 8.22 -6.84 -13.91
N THR A 118 6.99 -6.36 -14.00
CA THR A 118 6.65 -4.99 -13.58
C THR A 118 6.72 -4.88 -12.05
N ARG A 119 7.48 -3.93 -11.52
CA ARG A 119 7.36 -3.54 -10.09
C ARG A 119 6.01 -2.87 -9.88
N ALA A 120 5.59 -2.64 -8.62
CA ALA A 120 4.26 -2.14 -8.31
C ALA A 120 3.80 -0.96 -9.19
N THR A 121 2.52 -0.98 -9.54
CA THR A 121 1.81 0.17 -10.10
C THR A 121 0.93 0.76 -9.01
N GLY A 122 1.40 1.88 -8.46
CA GLY A 122 0.85 2.56 -7.30
C GLY A 122 1.64 2.30 -6.02
N HIS A 123 1.56 3.23 -5.08
CA HIS A 123 1.99 3.06 -3.68
C HIS A 123 0.90 3.58 -2.76
N ILE A 124 0.62 2.87 -1.67
CA ILE A 124 -0.38 3.31 -0.67
C ILE A 124 0.21 3.10 0.71
N ASP A 125 0.07 4.12 1.56
CA ASP A 125 0.80 4.20 2.83
C ASP A 125 0.02 5.02 3.87
N PRO A 126 0.12 4.71 5.18
CA PRO A 126 -0.28 5.66 6.22
C PRO A 126 0.40 7.02 6.06
N TRP A 127 -0.36 8.08 6.26
CA TRP A 127 0.09 9.47 6.24
C TRP A 127 -0.22 10.13 7.58
N ASP A 128 0.80 10.66 8.24
CA ASP A 128 0.71 11.22 9.60
C ASP A 128 0.54 12.75 9.63
N GLY A 129 0.43 13.40 8.46
CA GLY A 129 0.36 14.86 8.34
C GLY A 129 1.69 15.51 7.98
N VAL A 130 2.78 14.76 8.00
CA VAL A 130 4.11 15.23 7.61
C VAL A 130 4.78 14.24 6.66
N THR A 131 4.69 12.96 6.95
CA THR A 131 5.42 11.88 6.28
C THR A 131 4.55 10.62 6.16
N PHE A 132 5.06 9.64 5.39
CA PHE A 132 4.49 8.32 5.25
C PHE A 132 5.50 7.25 5.66
N PHE A 133 5.02 6.06 6.03
CA PHE A 133 5.85 5.04 6.69
C PHE A 133 7.08 4.64 5.86
N ASP A 134 6.90 4.48 4.54
CA ASP A 134 7.96 4.04 3.64
C ASP A 134 9.05 5.12 3.41
N GLU A 135 8.74 6.40 3.66
CA GLU A 135 9.70 7.52 3.63
C GLU A 135 10.62 7.52 4.84
N ILE A 136 10.08 7.28 6.04
CA ILE A 136 10.88 7.22 7.28
C ILE A 136 11.81 6.01 7.28
N ASN A 137 11.33 4.87 6.80
CA ASN A 137 12.05 3.60 6.87
C ASN A 137 12.93 3.30 5.63
N GLY A 138 13.13 4.29 4.76
CA GLY A 138 14.18 4.26 3.73
C GLY A 138 14.01 3.20 2.62
N ILE A 139 12.79 2.70 2.40
CA ILE A 139 12.48 1.89 1.21
C ILE A 139 12.19 2.82 0.01
N SER A 140 11.58 3.97 0.29
CA SER A 140 11.57 5.13 -0.59
C SER A 140 12.98 5.72 -0.59
N ARG A 141 13.78 5.31 -1.58
CA ARG A 141 15.17 5.75 -1.73
C ARG A 141 15.25 7.29 -1.83
N PRO A 142 16.34 7.93 -1.39
CA PRO A 142 16.53 9.39 -1.45
C PRO A 142 16.40 10.02 -2.85
N ASP A 143 16.54 9.22 -3.91
CA ASP A 143 16.33 9.61 -5.32
C ASP A 143 14.85 9.58 -5.76
N ARG A 144 13.93 9.18 -4.87
CA ARG A 144 12.50 9.00 -5.16
C ARG A 144 11.64 9.73 -4.14
N ASN A 145 11.68 11.05 -4.17
CA ASN A 145 10.59 11.82 -3.57
C ASN A 145 9.30 11.52 -4.34
N PHE A 146 8.37 10.78 -3.74
CA PHE A 146 7.11 10.39 -4.38
C PHE A 146 6.28 11.61 -4.80
N PHE A 147 6.43 12.74 -4.10
CA PHE A 147 5.80 14.00 -4.48
C PHE A 147 6.28 14.56 -5.83
N ASN A 148 7.50 14.18 -6.26
CA ASN A 148 8.08 14.61 -7.52
C ASN A 148 7.82 13.63 -8.67
N VAL A 149 7.72 12.32 -8.37
CA VAL A 149 7.71 11.27 -9.39
C VAL A 149 6.33 10.69 -9.68
N ALA A 150 5.35 10.85 -8.79
CA ALA A 150 4.00 10.36 -9.03
C ALA A 150 3.28 11.21 -10.10
N ASP A 151 2.45 10.56 -10.89
CA ASP A 151 1.55 11.20 -11.86
C ASP A 151 0.24 11.70 -11.22
N GLY A 152 0.04 11.38 -9.95
CA GLY A 152 -1.05 11.87 -9.13
C GLY A 152 -0.97 11.35 -7.69
N MET A 153 -1.72 12.02 -6.81
CA MET A 153 -1.82 11.69 -5.40
C MET A 153 -3.25 11.82 -4.92
N ALA A 154 -3.65 10.92 -4.03
CA ALA A 154 -4.93 10.99 -3.33
C ALA A 154 -4.70 10.77 -1.82
N LEU A 155 -5.39 11.54 -0.98
CA LEU A 155 -5.42 11.33 0.46
C LEU A 155 -6.85 11.08 0.88
N ARG A 156 -7.07 9.99 1.62
CA ARG A 156 -8.27 9.79 2.41
C ARG A 156 -7.95 10.07 3.87
N LEU A 157 -8.80 10.85 4.53
CA LEU A 157 -8.68 11.17 5.94
C LEU A 157 -9.12 9.99 6.81
N ALA A 158 -8.42 9.78 7.92
CA ALA A 158 -8.88 8.86 8.94
C ALA A 158 -10.15 9.40 9.61
N PRO A 159 -11.18 8.58 9.88
CA PRO A 159 -12.36 9.02 10.60
C PRO A 159 -12.01 9.33 12.06
N GLY A 160 -12.06 10.63 12.42
CA GLY A 160 -11.75 11.13 13.76
C GLY A 160 -10.25 11.10 14.11
N LYS A 161 -9.89 11.54 15.33
CA LYS A 161 -8.51 11.47 15.89
C LYS A 161 -8.08 10.02 16.18
N ALA A 162 -8.46 9.06 15.35
CA ALA A 162 -8.07 7.67 15.51
C ALA A 162 -6.56 7.58 15.24
N ASN A 163 -5.83 7.15 16.26
CA ASN A 163 -4.41 6.82 16.15
C ASN A 163 -4.23 5.80 15.04
N MET A 164 -3.77 6.25 13.86
CA MET A 164 -3.31 5.35 12.81
C MET A 164 -2.24 4.44 13.44
N PRO A 165 -2.34 3.10 13.27
CA PRO A 165 -1.33 2.20 13.79
C PRO A 165 0.03 2.61 13.23
N ARG A 166 0.97 2.92 14.13
CA ARG A 166 2.40 3.04 13.77
C ARG A 166 2.91 1.61 13.62
N PHE A 167 3.27 1.23 12.40
CA PHE A 167 3.93 -0.05 12.12
C PHE A 167 5.41 0.00 12.45
#